data_AF-T0HSR7-F1
#
_entry.id   AF-T0HSR7-F1
#
_cell.length_a   1.000
_cell.length_b   1.000
_cell.length_c   1.000
_cell.angle_alpha   90.00
_cell.angle_beta   90.00
_cell.angle_gamma   90.00
#
_symmetry.space_group_name_H-M   'P 1'
#
loop_
_entity.id
_entity.type
_entity.pdbx_description
1 polymer ?
#
loop_
_entity_poly.entity_id
_entity_poly.type
_entity_poly.pdbx_seq_one_letter_code
_entity_poly.pdbx_strand_id
1 'polypeptide(L)'
;MGTIINARSFRLSDEEMLRSLHKLYQQKGLLSGIVIDECDGLPSSSAYSSRFGSLLRAYRLIGFTPDRDYRYVQVNRDLRKLHPEILRQVLDGLKATGSDAWQDLQTDRVIVNNEFSLGVVVARCVEAPTGLLRWQLRFDTSLAPDITIVVRMDSANRAPLDYYLFPRIDMFSEKLRLAEDNALGLDAYRFDDLDLLYEIAKPVPLAEAI
;
A
#
# COMPACT_ATOMS: atom_id res chain seq x y z
N MET A 1 -28.67 -2.01 5.20
CA MET A 1 -29.37 -0.72 4.95
C MET A 1 -28.36 0.27 4.38
N GLY A 2 -28.26 0.45 3.06
CA GLY A 2 -27.16 1.25 2.49
C GLY A 2 -27.33 1.73 1.04
N THR A 3 -28.55 2.01 0.58
CA THR A 3 -28.82 2.18 -0.87
C THR A 3 -29.32 3.56 -1.33
N ILE A 4 -29.33 4.60 -0.48
CA ILE A 4 -29.94 5.90 -0.85
C ILE A 4 -28.92 7.03 -1.10
N ILE A 5 -27.69 6.96 -0.59
CA ILE A 5 -26.73 8.09 -0.67
C ILE A 5 -26.12 8.23 -2.08
N ASN A 6 -25.94 7.12 -2.81
CA ASN A 6 -25.24 7.13 -4.10
C ASN A 6 -26.08 7.67 -5.28
N ALA A 7 -27.40 7.77 -5.13
CA ALA A 7 -28.30 8.20 -6.21
C ALA A 7 -28.38 9.73 -6.37
N ARG A 8 -28.05 10.51 -5.32
CA ARG A 8 -28.08 11.99 -5.38
C ARG A 8 -26.84 12.58 -6.04
N SER A 9 -25.67 12.00 -5.82
CA SER A 9 -24.40 12.48 -6.39
C SER A 9 -24.35 12.41 -7.92
N PHE A 10 -25.06 11.45 -8.52
CA PHE A 10 -25.19 11.34 -9.99
C PHE A 10 -26.06 12.42 -10.63
N ARG A 11 -26.89 13.13 -9.86
CA ARG A 11 -27.74 14.22 -10.39
C ARG A 11 -27.08 15.59 -10.39
N LEU A 12 -26.04 15.78 -9.58
CA LEU A 12 -25.32 17.04 -9.54
C LEU A 12 -24.33 17.13 -10.71
N SER A 13 -24.29 18.31 -11.32
CA SER A 13 -23.23 18.69 -12.26
C SER A 13 -21.90 18.87 -11.53
N ASP A 14 -20.80 18.82 -12.29
CA ASP A 14 -19.45 19.02 -11.75
C ASP A 14 -19.34 20.38 -11.02
N GLU A 15 -19.96 21.42 -11.57
CA GLU A 15 -20.00 22.75 -10.95
C GLU A 15 -20.75 22.77 -9.61
N GLU A 16 -21.88 22.06 -9.51
CA GLU A 16 -22.66 21.99 -8.27
C GLU A 16 -21.94 21.20 -7.19
N MET A 17 -21.26 20.11 -7.57
CA MET A 17 -20.40 19.36 -6.65
C MET A 17 -19.26 20.25 -6.14
N LEU A 18 -18.53 20.94 -7.02
CA LEU A 18 -17.42 21.81 -6.60
C LEU A 18 -17.92 23.00 -5.75
N ARG A 19 -19.06 23.59 -6.11
CA ARG A 19 -19.67 24.69 -5.35
C ARG A 19 -20.06 24.27 -3.93
N SER A 20 -20.65 23.09 -3.79
CA SER A 20 -21.02 22.55 -2.47
C SER A 20 -19.79 22.20 -1.62
N LEU A 21 -18.73 21.68 -2.24
CA LEU A 21 -17.45 21.43 -1.58
C LEU A 21 -16.76 22.72 -1.14
N HIS A 22 -16.77 23.75 -1.98
CA HIS A 22 -16.22 25.06 -1.65
C HIS A 22 -16.99 25.73 -0.51
N LYS A 23 -18.33 25.61 -0.49
CA LYS A 23 -19.14 26.08 0.64
C LYS A 23 -18.77 25.39 1.95
N LEU A 24 -18.56 24.07 1.93
CA LEU A 24 -18.13 23.32 3.11
C LEU A 24 -16.76 23.82 3.59
N TYR A 25 -15.83 24.09 2.66
CA TYR A 25 -14.52 24.64 3.00
C TYR A 25 -14.62 26.00 3.70
N GLN A 26 -15.44 26.91 3.16
CA GLN A 26 -15.66 28.23 3.77
C GLN A 26 -16.25 28.14 5.19
N GLN A 27 -17.06 27.12 5.47
CA GLN A 27 -17.69 26.94 6.77
C GLN A 27 -16.77 26.31 7.82
N LYS A 28 -15.92 25.35 7.43
CA LYS A 28 -15.12 24.54 8.35
C LYS A 28 -13.65 24.96 8.41
N GLY A 29 -13.16 25.70 7.41
CA GLY A 29 -11.76 26.08 7.26
C GLY A 29 -10.81 24.93 6.91
N LEU A 30 -11.29 23.68 6.93
CA LEU A 30 -10.54 22.45 6.73
C LEU A 30 -11.45 21.45 6.00
N LEU A 31 -10.89 20.67 5.07
CA LEU A 31 -11.60 19.55 4.46
C LEU A 31 -10.87 18.24 4.68
N SER A 32 -11.64 17.21 5.07
CA SER A 32 -11.21 15.83 5.05
C SER A 32 -12.34 14.92 4.54
N GLY A 33 -12.01 13.70 4.15
CA GLY A 33 -13.00 12.75 3.65
C GLY A 33 -14.05 12.46 4.70
N ILE A 34 -13.61 12.34 5.95
CA ILE A 34 -14.46 12.19 7.14
C ILE A 34 -15.38 13.40 7.29
N VAL A 35 -14.85 14.62 7.23
CA VAL A 35 -15.66 15.85 7.34
C VAL A 35 -16.72 15.93 6.24
N ILE A 36 -16.40 15.48 5.02
CA ILE A 36 -17.37 15.42 3.92
C ILE A 36 -18.44 14.35 4.16
N ASP A 37 -18.02 13.15 4.56
CA ASP A 37 -18.92 12.00 4.75
C ASP A 37 -19.86 12.18 5.95
N GLU A 38 -19.49 13.02 6.92
CA GLU A 38 -20.34 13.42 8.06
C GLU A 38 -21.34 14.53 7.73
N CYS A 39 -21.22 15.20 6.58
CA CYS A 39 -22.12 16.29 6.21
C CYS A 39 -23.31 15.78 5.38
N ASP A 40 -24.49 15.77 6.02
CA ASP A 40 -25.74 15.43 5.34
C ASP A 40 -26.05 16.37 4.15
N GLY A 41 -26.43 15.77 3.03
CA GLY A 41 -26.83 16.50 1.82
C GLY A 41 -25.70 16.84 0.84
N LEU A 42 -24.45 16.51 1.18
CA LEU A 42 -23.31 16.58 0.27
C LEU A 42 -23.05 15.23 -0.41
N PRO A 43 -22.43 15.21 -1.60
CA PRO A 43 -21.82 13.99 -2.13
C PRO A 43 -20.74 13.47 -1.18
N SER A 44 -20.60 12.15 -1.08
CA SER A 44 -19.53 11.54 -0.30
C SER A 44 -18.13 11.87 -0.85
N SER A 45 -17.12 11.72 0.00
CA SER A 45 -15.71 11.82 -0.33
C SER A 45 -15.31 10.89 -1.50
N SER A 46 -15.94 9.72 -1.59
CA SER A 46 -15.81 8.75 -2.68
C SER A 46 -16.48 9.22 -3.98
N ALA A 47 -17.63 9.88 -3.92
CA ALA A 47 -18.30 10.44 -5.09
C ALA A 47 -17.48 11.58 -5.73
N TYR A 48 -16.94 12.49 -4.91
CA TYR A 48 -15.97 13.50 -5.37
C TYR A 48 -14.72 12.86 -5.98
N SER A 49 -14.16 11.84 -5.32
CA SER A 49 -13.00 11.11 -5.85
C SER A 49 -13.28 10.49 -7.22
N SER A 50 -14.44 9.85 -7.39
CA SER A 50 -14.82 9.18 -8.62
C SER A 50 -15.01 10.19 -9.76
N ARG A 51 -15.74 11.29 -9.49
CA ARG A 51 -16.04 12.32 -10.50
C ARG A 51 -14.80 13.08 -10.95
N PHE A 52 -13.94 13.49 -10.01
CA PHE A 52 -12.78 14.35 -10.29
C PHE A 52 -11.46 13.58 -10.34
N GLY A 53 -11.48 12.25 -10.38
CA GLY A 53 -10.32 11.35 -10.39
C GLY A 53 -9.61 11.18 -9.04
N SER A 54 -9.63 12.19 -8.18
CA SER A 54 -9.20 12.07 -6.77
C SER A 54 -9.80 13.18 -5.92
N LEU A 55 -9.94 12.93 -4.62
CA LEU A 55 -10.42 13.94 -3.68
C LEU A 55 -9.45 15.13 -3.56
N LEU A 56 -8.15 14.87 -3.65
CA LEU A 56 -7.14 15.93 -3.70
C LEU A 56 -7.28 16.81 -4.95
N ARG A 57 -7.66 16.23 -6.10
CA ARG A 57 -7.96 17.01 -7.31
C ARG A 57 -9.21 17.86 -7.12
N ALA A 58 -10.27 17.33 -6.51
CA ALA A 58 -11.46 18.11 -6.16
C ALA A 58 -11.11 19.30 -5.24
N TYR A 59 -10.22 19.11 -4.26
CA TYR A 59 -9.74 20.19 -3.39
C TYR A 59 -8.98 21.28 -4.14
N ARG A 60 -8.06 20.90 -5.03
CA ARG A 60 -7.33 21.86 -5.87
C ARG A 60 -8.27 22.69 -6.75
N LEU A 61 -9.32 22.08 -7.29
CA LEU A 61 -10.32 22.77 -8.13
C LEU A 61 -11.09 23.85 -7.37
N ILE A 62 -11.17 23.78 -6.03
CA ILE A 62 -11.82 24.78 -5.19
C ILE A 62 -10.83 25.69 -4.44
N GLY A 63 -9.54 25.62 -4.78
CA GLY A 63 -8.49 26.41 -4.14
C GLY A 63 -8.10 25.95 -2.73
N PHE A 64 -8.53 24.76 -2.29
CA PHE A 64 -8.12 24.19 -1.01
C PHE A 64 -6.84 23.37 -1.18
N THR A 65 -5.83 23.69 -0.38
CA THR A 65 -4.61 22.89 -0.27
C THR A 65 -4.61 22.25 1.12
N PRO A 66 -4.88 20.94 1.21
CA PRO A 66 -4.86 20.26 2.50
C PRO A 66 -3.47 20.26 3.11
N ASP A 67 -3.42 20.18 4.44
CA ASP A 67 -2.19 19.89 5.15
C ASP A 67 -1.65 18.48 4.82
N ARG A 68 -0.41 18.19 5.23
CA ARG A 68 0.39 16.97 4.90
C ARG A 68 -0.41 15.65 4.89
N ASP A 69 -1.41 15.51 5.74
CA ASP A 69 -2.22 14.30 5.88
C ASP A 69 -3.08 13.94 4.65
N TYR A 70 -3.36 14.86 3.72
CA TYR A 70 -4.27 14.48 2.63
C TYR A 70 -3.60 13.86 1.40
N ARG A 71 -2.33 14.19 1.17
CA ARG A 71 -1.55 13.66 0.04
C ARG A 71 -1.39 12.15 0.12
N TYR A 72 -1.36 11.60 1.33
CA TYR A 72 -1.11 10.18 1.52
C TYR A 72 -2.27 9.29 1.12
N VAL A 73 -3.52 9.79 1.11
CA VAL A 73 -4.71 8.98 0.76
C VAL A 73 -4.65 8.53 -0.70
N GLN A 74 -4.23 9.43 -1.59
CA GLN A 74 -4.04 9.12 -3.00
C GLN A 74 -2.86 8.16 -3.19
N VAL A 75 -1.73 8.40 -2.52
CA VAL A 75 -0.58 7.49 -2.54
C VAL A 75 -1.00 6.09 -2.08
N ASN A 76 -1.68 5.96 -0.94
CA ASN A 76 -2.17 4.67 -0.45
C ASN A 76 -3.14 3.99 -1.42
N ARG A 77 -3.93 4.75 -2.20
CA ARG A 77 -4.79 4.19 -3.25
C ARG A 77 -3.96 3.62 -4.38
N ASP A 78 -2.93 4.35 -4.80
CA ASP A 78 -2.05 3.91 -5.90
C ASP A 78 -1.19 2.72 -5.46
N LEU A 79 -0.66 2.71 -4.22
CA LEU A 79 0.04 1.55 -3.66
C LEU A 79 -0.82 0.29 -3.57
N ARG A 80 -2.12 0.42 -3.24
CA ARG A 80 -3.05 -0.71 -3.29
C ARG A 80 -3.23 -1.30 -4.70
N LYS A 81 -3.01 -0.52 -5.75
CA LYS A 81 -3.02 -1.02 -7.13
C LYS A 81 -1.69 -1.69 -7.51
N LEU A 82 -0.59 -1.29 -6.87
CA LEU A 82 0.72 -1.92 -7.07
C LEU A 82 0.82 -3.26 -6.37
N HIS A 83 0.14 -3.46 -5.23
CA HIS A 83 0.23 -4.69 -4.47
C HIS A 83 -0.09 -5.97 -5.30
N PRO A 84 -1.22 -6.06 -6.04
CA PRO A 84 -1.49 -7.21 -6.90
C PRO A 84 -0.45 -7.42 -8.01
N GLU A 85 0.11 -6.33 -8.54
CA GLU A 85 1.13 -6.41 -9.58
C GLU A 85 2.46 -6.94 -9.03
N ILE A 86 2.87 -6.49 -7.84
CA ILE A 86 4.05 -7.00 -7.14
C ILE A 86 3.86 -8.48 -6.78
N LEU A 87 2.69 -8.87 -6.25
CA LEU A 87 2.39 -10.27 -5.97
C LEU A 87 2.52 -11.14 -7.21
N ARG A 88 1.99 -10.67 -8.34
CA ARG A 88 2.12 -11.36 -9.62
C ARG A 88 3.58 -11.53 -10.03
N GLN A 89 4.40 -10.48 -9.89
CA GLN A 89 5.84 -10.56 -10.17
C GLN A 89 6.56 -11.55 -9.25
N VAL A 90 6.23 -11.58 -7.96
CA VAL A 90 6.79 -12.57 -7.01
C VAL A 90 6.43 -14.00 -7.42
N LEU A 91 5.16 -14.24 -7.74
CA LEU A 91 4.68 -15.55 -8.20
C LEU A 91 5.34 -15.98 -9.53
N ASP A 92 5.41 -15.07 -10.49
CA ASP A 92 6.01 -15.32 -11.80
C ASP A 92 7.51 -15.63 -11.66
N GLY A 93 8.24 -14.91 -10.80
CA GLY A 93 9.65 -15.15 -10.51
C GLY A 93 9.91 -16.52 -9.87
N LEU A 94 9.13 -16.89 -8.84
CA LEU A 94 9.21 -18.21 -8.20
C LEU A 94 8.94 -19.35 -9.19
N LYS A 95 7.92 -19.20 -10.04
CA LYS A 95 7.58 -20.20 -11.07
C LYS A 95 8.66 -20.31 -12.13
N ALA A 96 9.26 -19.19 -12.53
CA ALA A 96 10.33 -19.17 -13.53
C ALA A 96 11.58 -19.92 -13.04
N THR A 97 11.84 -19.95 -11.74
CA THR A 97 12.92 -20.73 -11.13
C THR A 97 12.56 -22.19 -10.83
N GLY A 98 11.33 -22.61 -11.13
CA GLY A 98 10.86 -23.99 -11.00
C GLY A 98 10.12 -24.30 -9.69
N SER A 99 9.88 -23.31 -8.84
CA SER A 99 9.07 -23.49 -7.62
C SER A 99 7.58 -23.59 -7.96
N ASP A 100 6.84 -24.41 -7.24
CA ASP A 100 5.37 -24.35 -7.26
C ASP A 100 4.93 -23.22 -6.33
N ALA A 101 4.17 -22.25 -6.83
CA ALA A 101 3.78 -21.08 -6.03
C ALA A 101 2.36 -20.60 -6.37
N TRP A 102 1.58 -20.33 -5.34
CA TRP A 102 0.20 -19.86 -5.48
C TRP A 102 -0.19 -18.92 -4.35
N GLN A 103 -1.17 -18.05 -4.62
CA GLN A 103 -1.69 -17.09 -3.65
C GLN A 103 -2.93 -17.68 -2.96
N ASP A 104 -2.92 -17.67 -1.63
CA ASP A 104 -4.12 -17.91 -0.84
C ASP A 104 -4.98 -16.64 -0.83
N LEU A 105 -6.15 -16.69 -1.47
CA LEU A 105 -7.05 -15.54 -1.59
C LEU A 105 -7.73 -15.14 -0.27
N GLN A 106 -7.73 -16.00 0.74
CA GLN A 106 -8.29 -15.66 2.06
C GLN A 106 -7.30 -14.86 2.90
N THR A 107 -6.02 -15.20 2.82
CA THR A 107 -4.96 -14.60 3.67
C THR A 107 -4.02 -13.67 2.91
N ASP A 108 -4.14 -13.60 1.58
CA ASP A 108 -3.27 -12.82 0.69
C ASP A 108 -1.78 -13.24 0.75
N ARG A 109 -1.51 -14.43 1.26
CA ARG A 109 -0.16 -15.02 1.35
C ARG A 109 0.18 -15.77 0.09
N VAL A 110 1.47 -15.84 -0.23
CA VAL A 110 1.98 -16.75 -1.26
C VAL A 110 2.49 -18.01 -0.58
N ILE A 111 1.99 -19.17 -1.00
CA ILE A 111 2.47 -20.48 -0.56
C ILE A 111 3.44 -20.99 -1.61
N VAL A 112 4.61 -21.45 -1.18
CA VAL A 112 5.71 -21.90 -2.04
C VAL A 112 6.05 -23.35 -1.72
N ASN A 113 6.07 -24.20 -2.74
CA ASN A 113 6.30 -25.64 -2.71
C ASN A 113 5.45 -26.42 -1.68
N ASN A 114 4.38 -25.80 -1.17
CA ASN A 114 3.64 -26.29 0.00
C ASN A 114 4.53 -26.49 1.26
N GLU A 115 5.64 -25.77 1.35
CA GLU A 115 6.67 -25.90 2.39
C GLU A 115 6.73 -24.67 3.29
N PHE A 116 6.63 -23.48 2.70
CA PHE A 116 6.68 -22.23 3.43
C PHE A 116 5.81 -21.17 2.77
N SER A 117 5.70 -20.03 3.44
CA SER A 117 4.77 -18.97 3.10
C SER A 117 5.44 -17.60 3.10
N LEU A 118 4.97 -16.75 2.20
CA LEU A 118 5.42 -15.39 2.02
C LEU A 118 4.28 -14.41 2.26
N GLY A 119 4.59 -13.30 2.93
CA GLY A 119 3.74 -12.11 2.97
C GLY A 119 4.37 -10.98 2.15
N VAL A 120 3.56 -10.10 1.56
CA VAL A 120 4.06 -8.92 0.83
C VAL A 120 3.53 -7.64 1.49
N VAL A 121 4.42 -6.70 1.76
CA VAL A 121 4.11 -5.40 2.35
C VAL A 121 4.68 -4.29 1.48
N VAL A 122 3.81 -3.49 0.88
CA VAL A 122 4.23 -2.30 0.09
C VAL A 122 4.38 -1.11 1.04
N ALA A 123 5.62 -0.70 1.26
CA ALA A 123 5.97 0.34 2.22
C ALA A 123 6.01 1.72 1.55
N ARG A 124 5.11 2.60 1.98
CA ARG A 124 5.08 3.99 1.51
C ARG A 124 6.30 4.77 2.00
N CYS A 125 6.96 5.48 1.10
CA CYS A 125 7.96 6.49 1.42
C CYS A 125 7.30 7.79 1.90
N VAL A 126 7.79 8.33 3.00
CA VAL A 126 7.40 9.62 3.57
C VAL A 126 8.63 10.46 3.79
N GLU A 127 8.65 11.66 3.22
CA GLU A 127 9.70 12.65 3.43
C GLU A 127 9.41 13.48 4.69
N ALA A 128 10.32 13.42 5.65
CA ALA A 128 10.26 14.23 6.86
C ALA A 128 10.52 15.72 6.53
N PRO A 129 10.12 16.67 7.40
CA PRO A 129 10.48 18.09 7.21
C PRO A 129 11.98 18.35 7.08
N THR A 130 12.81 17.45 7.59
CA THR A 130 14.27 17.49 7.51
C THR A 130 14.83 17.03 6.16
N GLY A 131 13.99 16.58 5.21
CA GLY A 131 14.39 16.01 3.92
C GLY A 131 14.72 14.51 3.95
N LEU A 132 14.76 13.90 5.15
CA LEU A 132 15.07 12.48 5.31
C LEU A 132 13.88 11.61 4.91
N LEU A 133 14.16 10.48 4.26
CA LEU A 133 13.14 9.52 3.82
C LEU A 133 12.86 8.49 4.90
N ARG A 134 11.58 8.13 5.05
CA ARG A 134 11.10 7.17 6.05
C ARG A 134 10.02 6.27 5.48
N TRP A 135 10.08 4.99 5.85
CA TRP A 135 9.07 3.99 5.51
C TRP A 135 8.45 3.45 6.79
N GLN A 136 7.12 3.51 6.89
CA GLN A 136 6.39 2.94 8.02
C GLN A 136 5.78 1.60 7.62
N LEU A 137 6.21 0.56 8.33
CA LEU A 137 5.77 -0.80 8.13
C LEU A 137 4.72 -1.16 9.18
N ARG A 138 3.68 -1.84 8.72
CA ARG A 138 2.73 -2.52 9.59
C ARG A 138 2.68 -3.96 9.13
N PHE A 139 3.16 -4.84 9.98
CA PHE A 139 3.08 -6.27 9.75
C PHE A 139 1.76 -6.78 10.30
N ASP A 140 1.08 -7.64 9.52
CA ASP A 140 0.00 -8.44 10.06
C ASP A 140 0.58 -9.70 10.71
N THR A 141 1.00 -9.57 11.96
CA THR A 141 1.61 -10.65 12.74
C THR A 141 0.64 -11.80 13.00
N SER A 142 -0.66 -11.61 12.81
CA SER A 142 -1.66 -12.68 12.96
C SER A 142 -1.61 -13.70 11.82
N LEU A 143 -1.22 -13.26 10.62
CA LEU A 143 -1.03 -14.13 9.45
C LEU A 143 0.29 -14.91 9.49
N ALA A 144 1.29 -14.34 10.19
CA ALA A 144 2.55 -14.97 10.53
C ALA A 144 3.24 -15.75 9.38
N PRO A 145 3.48 -15.12 8.22
CA PRO A 145 4.23 -15.73 7.12
C PRO A 145 5.66 -16.07 7.56
N ASP A 146 6.29 -17.05 6.92
CA ASP A 146 7.65 -17.46 7.25
C ASP A 146 8.67 -16.40 6.85
N ILE A 147 8.44 -15.73 5.71
CA ILE A 147 9.20 -14.56 5.27
C ILE A 147 8.23 -13.45 4.85
N THR A 148 8.49 -12.22 5.28
CA THR A 148 7.79 -11.03 4.78
C THR A 148 8.68 -10.24 3.82
N ILE A 149 8.22 -10.11 2.58
CA ILE A 149 8.80 -9.25 1.56
C ILE A 149 8.27 -7.84 1.78
N VAL A 150 9.14 -6.94 2.22
CA VAL A 150 8.83 -5.52 2.31
C VAL A 150 9.37 -4.82 1.07
N VAL A 151 8.47 -4.26 0.27
CA VAL A 151 8.82 -3.46 -0.90
C VAL A 151 8.89 -2.00 -0.50
N ARG A 152 10.10 -1.44 -0.38
CA ARG A 152 10.26 -0.01 -0.14
C ARG A 152 9.99 0.74 -1.43
N MET A 153 9.08 1.70 -1.39
CA MET A 153 8.80 2.54 -2.55
C MET A 153 9.79 3.71 -2.64
N ASP A 154 10.05 4.21 -3.85
CA ASP A 154 10.81 5.44 -4.07
C ASP A 154 10.13 6.68 -3.44
N SER A 155 10.84 7.83 -3.45
CA SER A 155 10.32 9.09 -2.90
C SER A 155 9.04 9.56 -3.60
N ALA A 156 8.85 9.20 -4.87
CA ALA A 156 7.65 9.47 -5.64
C ALA A 156 6.49 8.50 -5.35
N ASN A 157 6.75 7.41 -4.61
CA ASN A 157 5.87 6.27 -4.39
C ASN A 157 5.33 5.63 -5.68
N ARG A 158 6.16 5.52 -6.71
CA ARG A 158 5.75 5.01 -8.04
C ARG A 158 6.39 3.68 -8.39
N ALA A 159 7.61 3.44 -7.94
CA ALA A 159 8.34 2.20 -8.19
C ALA A 159 8.97 1.65 -6.90
N PRO A 160 9.20 0.33 -6.82
CA PRO A 160 10.10 -0.24 -5.83
C PRO A 160 11.49 0.43 -5.90
N LEU A 161 12.02 0.77 -4.74
CA LEU A 161 13.38 1.24 -4.53
C LEU A 161 14.31 0.06 -4.23
N ASP A 162 13.90 -0.79 -3.29
CA ASP A 162 14.58 -2.01 -2.87
C ASP A 162 13.62 -2.88 -2.04
N TYR A 163 14.12 -4.04 -1.61
CA TYR A 163 13.38 -5.06 -0.91
C TYR A 163 14.03 -5.39 0.43
N TYR A 164 13.21 -5.71 1.43
CA TYR A 164 13.68 -6.40 2.63
C TYR A 164 13.01 -7.76 2.73
N LEU A 165 13.78 -8.80 3.06
CA LEU A 165 13.30 -10.15 3.30
C LEU A 165 13.38 -10.45 4.81
N PHE A 166 12.31 -10.15 5.54
CA PHE A 166 12.27 -10.37 6.98
C PHE A 166 11.81 -11.79 7.32
N PRO A 167 12.65 -12.65 7.90
CA PRO A 167 12.18 -13.92 8.43
C PRO A 167 11.32 -13.66 9.67
N ARG A 168 10.32 -14.53 9.89
CA ARG A 168 9.39 -14.42 11.02
C ARG A 168 10.09 -14.33 12.38
N ILE A 169 11.20 -15.05 12.55
CA ILE A 169 11.93 -15.13 13.82
C ILE A 169 12.53 -13.79 14.25
N ASP A 170 12.85 -12.92 13.30
CA ASP A 170 13.47 -11.62 13.54
C ASP A 170 12.46 -10.45 13.53
N MET A 171 11.17 -10.76 13.39
CA MET A 171 10.10 -9.78 13.51
C MET A 171 9.74 -9.53 14.99
N PHE A 172 10.46 -8.61 15.63
CA PHE A 172 10.27 -8.26 17.04
C PHE A 172 9.09 -7.29 17.32
N SER A 173 8.46 -6.73 16.29
CA SER A 173 7.35 -5.77 16.44
C SER A 173 6.41 -5.74 15.24
N GLU A 174 5.12 -5.50 15.50
CA GLU A 174 4.10 -5.21 14.48
C GLU A 174 4.37 -3.91 13.70
N LYS A 175 5.11 -2.98 14.30
CA LYS A 175 5.40 -1.66 13.72
C LYS A 175 6.90 -1.47 13.64
N LEU A 176 7.40 -1.37 12.41
CA LEU A 176 8.80 -1.06 12.15
C LEU A 176 8.88 0.22 11.32
N ARG A 177 9.90 1.04 11.57
CA ARG A 177 10.17 2.24 10.78
C ARG A 177 11.56 2.12 10.19
N LEU A 178 11.63 2.09 8.86
CA LEU A 178 12.90 2.11 8.14
C LEU A 178 13.29 3.55 7.79
N ALA A 179 14.58 3.80 7.80
CA ALA A 179 15.25 4.98 7.29
C ALA A 179 16.09 4.63 6.06
N GLU A 180 16.76 5.64 5.48
CA GLU A 180 17.70 5.46 4.38
C GLU A 180 18.87 4.55 4.78
N ASP A 181 19.41 4.78 5.98
CA ASP A 181 20.41 3.95 6.66
C ASP A 181 19.85 3.49 8.00
N ASN A 182 19.86 2.18 8.27
CA ASN A 182 19.37 1.61 9.52
C ASN A 182 20.52 1.05 10.35
N ALA A 183 20.21 0.51 11.53
CA ALA A 183 21.19 -0.29 12.27
C ALA A 183 21.49 -1.57 11.48
N LEU A 184 22.73 -2.07 11.57
CA LEU A 184 23.23 -3.26 10.86
C LEU A 184 22.27 -4.46 10.89
N GLY A 185 21.55 -4.67 12.00
CA GLY A 185 20.60 -5.77 12.14
C GLY A 185 19.39 -5.71 11.20
N LEU A 186 19.04 -4.54 10.66
CA LEU A 186 17.96 -4.41 9.66
C LEU A 186 18.50 -4.44 8.24
N ASP A 187 19.60 -3.73 7.98
CA ASP A 187 20.17 -3.62 6.62
C ASP A 187 20.73 -4.95 6.12
N ALA A 188 21.01 -5.91 7.00
CA ALA A 188 21.36 -7.29 6.61
C ALA A 188 20.25 -8.01 5.82
N TYR A 189 18.99 -7.57 5.95
CA TYR A 189 17.86 -8.13 5.22
C TYR A 189 17.51 -7.37 3.95
N ARG A 190 18.30 -6.34 3.57
CA ARG A 190 18.05 -5.48 2.41
C ARG A 190 18.68 -6.05 1.14
N PHE A 191 17.92 -6.06 0.06
CA PHE A 191 18.32 -6.54 -1.26
C PHE A 191 17.81 -5.59 -2.35
N ASP A 192 18.59 -5.42 -3.42
CA ASP A 192 18.19 -4.57 -4.56
C ASP A 192 17.09 -5.23 -5.40
N ASP A 193 17.02 -6.57 -5.38
CA ASP A 193 16.07 -7.40 -6.10
C ASP A 193 15.60 -8.60 -5.24
N LEU A 194 14.85 -9.51 -5.86
CA LEU A 194 14.32 -10.72 -5.22
C LEU A 194 15.04 -12.00 -5.68
N ASP A 195 16.19 -11.89 -6.36
CA ASP A 195 16.85 -13.05 -6.95
C ASP A 195 17.30 -14.04 -5.87
N LEU A 196 17.80 -13.53 -4.73
CA LEU A 196 18.14 -14.39 -3.59
C LEU A 196 16.94 -15.19 -3.10
N LEU A 197 15.75 -14.59 -3.02
CA LEU A 197 14.54 -15.28 -2.61
C LEU A 197 14.21 -16.43 -3.57
N TYR A 198 14.32 -16.19 -4.87
CA TYR A 198 14.03 -17.22 -5.88
C TYR A 198 15.07 -18.34 -5.88
N GLU A 199 16.34 -18.00 -5.69
CA GLU A 199 17.45 -18.96 -5.54
C GLU A 199 17.22 -19.90 -4.35
N ILE A 200 16.91 -19.37 -3.16
CA ILE A 200 16.71 -20.20 -1.96
C ILE A 200 15.39 -20.98 -1.97
N ALA A 201 14.39 -20.54 -2.75
CA ALA A 201 13.09 -21.20 -2.89
C ALA A 201 13.08 -22.31 -3.97
N LYS A 202 14.16 -22.41 -4.75
CA LYS A 202 14.27 -23.35 -5.85
C LYS A 202 14.29 -24.80 -5.33
N PRO A 203 13.39 -25.68 -5.80
CA PRO A 203 13.42 -27.09 -5.42
C PRO A 203 14.74 -27.75 -5.83
N VAL A 204 15.33 -28.51 -4.91
CA VAL A 204 16.54 -29.32 -5.18
C VAL A 204 16.16 -30.80 -5.06
N PRO A 205 16.38 -31.62 -6.11
CA PRO A 205 16.12 -33.04 -6.03
C PRO A 205 17.10 -33.69 -5.05
N LEU A 206 16.58 -34.24 -3.96
CA LEU A 206 17.33 -35.10 -3.05
C LEU A 206 17.16 -36.54 -3.53
N ALA A 207 18.27 -37.19 -3.88
CA ALA A 207 18.25 -38.63 -4.13
C ALA A 207 18.01 -39.36 -2.80
N GLU A 208 17.01 -40.24 -2.74
CA GLU A 208 16.87 -41.16 -1.61
C GLU A 208 18.14 -42.02 -1.50
N ALA A 209 18.72 -42.07 -0.31
CA ALA A 209 19.82 -42.99 -0.04
C ALA A 209 19.28 -44.43 -0.15
N ILE A 210 19.88 -45.20 -1.08
CA ILE A 210 19.56 -46.60 -1.37
C ILE A 210 19.94 -47.48 -0.17
#